data_AF-A0A438FK71-F1
#
_entry.id   AF-A0A438FK71-F1
#
_cell.length_a   1.000
_cell.length_b   1.000
_cell.length_c   1.000
_cell.angle_alpha   90.00
_cell.angle_beta   90.00
_cell.angle_gamma   90.00
#
_symmetry.space_group_name_H-M   'P 1'
#
loop_
_entity.id
_entity.type
_entity.pdbx_description
1 polymer ?
#
loop_
_entity_poly.entity_id
_entity_poly.type
_entity_poly.pdbx_seq_one_letter_code
_entity_poly.pdbx_strand_id
1 'polypeptide(L)'
;MNTISGVFFILILAFWPHQILAQEDQDLGLIIPNQKSSLGEELIAQVCDHAIYKDLCISSLQSVPESKDADLFELTTIALKLAAANATEIKNMFRNALDRIEDSLKALESKGYNDVNTWVTAAMADAESCEEGFLDRPGHKSPLTGRSTIFNQLCSTALTITNFLSGSV
;
A
#
# COMPACT_ATOMS: atom_id res chain seq x y z
N MET A 1 -13.78 87.97 17.14
CA MET A 1 -13.56 87.14 18.35
C MET A 1 -14.69 86.11 18.41
N ASN A 2 -14.49 84.79 18.48
CA ASN A 2 -13.30 83.95 18.42
C ASN A 2 -13.76 82.58 17.86
N THR A 3 -13.09 82.18 16.77
CA THR A 3 -12.48 80.86 16.51
C THR A 3 -13.23 79.59 16.94
N ILE A 4 -13.95 79.00 15.98
CA ILE A 4 -14.32 77.58 15.98
C ILE A 4 -13.02 76.78 15.78
N SER A 5 -12.68 76.00 16.81
CA SER A 5 -11.43 75.26 16.95
C SER A 5 -11.27 74.18 15.87
N GLY A 6 -10.26 74.34 15.02
CA GLY A 6 -9.88 73.47 13.92
C GLY A 6 -9.24 72.14 14.35
N VAL A 7 -9.93 71.39 15.20
CA VAL A 7 -9.51 70.03 15.62
C VAL A 7 -10.50 68.96 15.14
N PHE A 8 -11.72 69.35 14.73
CA PHE A 8 -12.74 68.38 14.30
C PHE A 8 -12.68 68.01 12.81
N PHE A 9 -11.92 68.74 11.98
CA PHE A 9 -11.79 68.47 10.54
C PHE A 9 -10.44 67.82 10.14
N ILE A 10 -9.53 67.59 11.10
CA ILE A 10 -8.21 66.98 10.87
C ILE A 10 -8.27 65.43 10.95
N LEU A 11 -9.38 64.83 11.39
CA LEU A 11 -9.53 63.38 11.48
C LEU A 11 -10.06 62.67 10.21
N ILE A 12 -10.30 63.40 9.11
CA ILE A 12 -10.91 62.83 7.89
C ILE A 12 -10.10 63.18 6.60
N LEU A 13 -8.91 63.78 6.74
CA LEU A 13 -8.07 64.20 5.60
C LEU A 13 -6.62 63.68 5.67
N ALA A 14 -6.44 62.40 6.03
CA ALA A 14 -5.41 61.58 5.42
C ALA A 14 -6.09 60.82 4.26
N PHE A 15 -6.32 61.44 3.09
CA PHE A 15 -5.34 61.42 1.98
C PHE A 15 -4.63 60.06 1.93
N TRP A 16 -4.84 59.16 0.96
CA TRP A 16 -5.38 59.34 -0.39
C TRP A 16 -5.61 57.96 -1.05
N PRO A 17 -6.28 57.92 -2.21
CA PRO A 17 -6.71 56.70 -2.91
C PRO A 17 -5.58 56.08 -3.76
N HIS A 18 -5.74 54.77 -4.01
CA HIS A 18 -5.23 53.97 -5.13
C HIS A 18 -3.74 54.07 -5.56
N GLN A 19 -3.09 52.89 -5.44
CA GLN A 19 -1.97 52.32 -6.20
C GLN A 19 -0.60 52.19 -5.51
N ILE A 20 -0.19 50.91 -5.44
CA ILE A 20 1.18 50.37 -5.57
C ILE A 20 2.11 50.54 -4.34
N LEU A 21 2.12 49.51 -3.48
CA LEU A 21 3.24 48.57 -3.24
C LEU A 21 2.87 47.73 -2.00
N ALA A 22 2.40 46.51 -2.22
CA ALA A 22 2.33 45.51 -1.16
C ALA A 22 3.77 45.10 -0.82
N GLN A 23 4.09 45.21 0.46
CA GLN A 23 5.30 44.67 1.03
C GLN A 23 5.15 43.15 1.21
N GLU A 24 6.15 42.44 0.72
CA GLU A 24 6.46 41.01 0.87
C GLU A 24 6.72 40.67 2.36
N ASP A 25 5.89 39.85 2.99
CA ASP A 25 6.13 38.40 3.19
C ASP A 25 5.11 37.75 4.16
N GLN A 26 4.82 36.48 3.89
CA GLN A 26 4.08 35.44 4.64
C GLN A 26 2.58 35.57 5.01
N ASP A 27 1.82 34.68 4.33
CA ASP A 27 0.72 33.83 4.80
C ASP A 27 -0.75 34.29 4.79
N LEU A 28 -1.53 33.39 4.16
CA LEU A 28 -2.99 33.21 4.12
C LEU A 28 -3.83 34.03 3.11
N GLY A 29 -4.23 33.35 2.03
CA GLY A 29 -5.53 33.63 1.40
C GLY A 29 -5.63 33.50 -0.12
N LEU A 30 -5.40 32.31 -0.69
CA LEU A 30 -5.84 32.00 -2.05
C LEU A 30 -6.94 30.93 -2.01
N ILE A 31 -8.20 31.33 -2.23
CA ILE A 31 -9.31 30.40 -2.46
C ILE A 31 -9.29 30.02 -3.94
N ILE A 32 -8.65 28.89 -4.28
CA ILE A 32 -8.86 28.17 -5.55
C ILE A 32 -9.76 26.97 -5.21
N PRO A 33 -10.99 26.86 -5.75
CA PRO A 33 -11.91 25.78 -5.41
C PRO A 33 -11.55 24.42 -6.03
N ASN A 34 -10.27 24.19 -6.40
CA ASN A 34 -9.79 22.91 -6.96
C ASN A 34 -8.28 22.64 -6.69
N GLN A 35 -7.70 23.18 -5.62
CA GLN A 35 -6.25 23.02 -5.32
C GLN A 35 -5.95 22.06 -4.15
N LYS A 36 -6.96 21.34 -3.64
CA LYS A 36 -6.72 20.34 -2.58
C LYS A 36 -6.08 19.05 -3.13
N SER A 37 -6.57 18.62 -4.30
CA SER A 37 -6.08 17.42 -5.00
C SER A 37 -4.60 17.49 -5.40
N SER A 38 -4.05 18.69 -5.66
CA SER A 38 -2.64 18.82 -6.08
C SER A 38 -1.68 18.80 -4.90
N LEU A 39 -2.13 19.21 -3.70
CA LEU A 39 -1.29 19.29 -2.51
C LEU A 39 -0.92 17.90 -1.97
N GLY A 40 -1.87 16.96 -1.94
CA GLY A 40 -1.57 15.60 -1.49
C GLY A 40 -0.70 14.81 -2.47
N GLU A 41 -0.86 15.02 -3.78
CA GLU A 41 0.04 14.42 -4.78
C GLU A 41 1.47 14.96 -4.64
N GLU A 42 1.65 16.25 -4.33
CA GLU A 42 2.95 16.85 -4.03
C GLU A 42 3.55 16.31 -2.72
N LEU A 43 2.74 16.15 -1.68
CA LEU A 43 3.18 15.58 -0.40
C LEU A 43 3.65 14.12 -0.55
N ILE A 44 2.91 13.30 -1.32
CA ILE A 44 3.31 11.92 -1.63
C ILE A 44 4.65 11.92 -2.37
N ALA A 45 4.83 12.80 -3.37
CA ALA A 45 6.08 12.91 -4.10
C ALA A 45 7.25 13.28 -3.18
N GLN A 46 7.06 14.25 -2.29
CA GLN A 46 8.07 14.68 -1.32
C GLN A 46 8.47 13.56 -0.35
N VAL A 47 7.50 12.86 0.23
CA VAL A 47 7.74 11.75 1.16
C VAL A 47 8.47 10.61 0.44
N CYS A 48 7.99 10.23 -0.74
CA CYS A 48 8.57 9.11 -1.48
C CYS A 48 9.94 9.41 -2.09
N ASP A 49 10.32 10.68 -2.28
CA ASP A 49 11.68 11.04 -2.70
C ASP A 49 12.74 10.68 -1.66
N HIS A 50 12.35 10.61 -0.38
CA HIS A 50 13.20 10.20 0.73
C HIS A 50 13.09 8.70 1.05
N ALA A 51 12.25 7.95 0.32
CA ALA A 51 12.06 6.53 0.56
C ALA A 51 13.13 5.68 -0.16
N ILE A 52 13.62 4.65 0.54
CA ILE A 52 14.54 3.65 -0.05
C ILE A 52 13.90 2.96 -1.27
N TYR A 53 12.60 2.68 -1.19
CA TYR A 53 11.82 2.04 -2.26
C TYR A 53 10.86 3.04 -2.90
N LYS A 54 11.41 4.03 -3.61
CA LYS A 54 10.65 5.16 -4.19
C LYS A 54 9.45 4.71 -5.04
N ASP A 55 9.66 3.81 -5.99
CA ASP A 55 8.57 3.34 -6.87
C ASP A 55 7.47 2.62 -6.10
N LEU A 56 7.85 1.77 -5.13
CA LEU A 56 6.90 1.08 -4.25
C LEU A 56 6.11 2.07 -3.40
N CYS A 57 6.77 3.09 -2.84
CA CYS A 57 6.13 4.14 -2.05
C CYS A 57 5.06 4.87 -2.87
N ILE A 58 5.43 5.40 -4.04
CA ILE A 58 4.54 6.21 -4.89
C ILE A 58 3.29 5.42 -5.28
N SER A 59 3.50 4.27 -5.90
CA SER A 59 2.43 3.41 -6.40
C SER A 59 1.54 2.83 -5.29
N SER A 60 2.09 2.51 -4.11
CA SER A 60 1.30 2.00 -2.98
C SER A 60 0.39 3.09 -2.42
N LEU A 61 0.92 4.29 -2.18
CA LEU A 61 0.12 5.40 -1.67
C LEU A 61 -0.92 5.85 -2.71
N GLN A 62 -0.53 6.05 -3.97
CA GLN A 62 -1.44 6.48 -5.04
C GLN A 62 -2.56 5.47 -5.35
N SER A 63 -2.40 4.19 -4.98
CA SER A 63 -3.46 3.19 -5.13
C SER A 63 -4.63 3.39 -4.17
N VAL A 64 -4.44 4.21 -3.12
CA VAL A 64 -5.44 4.49 -2.08
C VAL A 64 -6.07 5.86 -2.36
N PRO A 65 -7.35 5.93 -2.77
CA PRO A 65 -7.99 7.21 -3.09
C PRO A 65 -7.92 8.26 -1.96
N GLU A 66 -8.00 7.80 -0.71
CA GLU A 66 -7.93 8.64 0.49
C GLU A 66 -6.55 9.27 0.70
N SER A 67 -5.49 8.77 0.04
CA SER A 67 -4.13 9.33 0.18
C SER A 67 -4.00 10.72 -0.44
N LYS A 68 -4.90 11.10 -1.37
CA LYS A 68 -4.79 12.34 -2.15
C LYS A 68 -5.10 13.62 -1.37
N ASP A 69 -5.75 13.47 -0.23
CA ASP A 69 -6.06 14.57 0.68
C ASP A 69 -5.45 14.36 2.07
N ALA A 70 -4.59 13.34 2.21
CA ALA A 70 -4.07 12.88 3.48
C ALA A 70 -2.90 13.75 3.98
N ASP A 71 -2.85 14.01 5.28
CA ASP A 71 -1.66 14.58 5.93
C ASP A 71 -0.56 13.51 6.17
N LEU A 72 0.59 13.91 6.72
CA LEU A 72 1.69 12.98 7.00
C LEU A 72 1.30 11.85 7.97
N PHE A 73 0.44 12.11 8.94
CA PHE A 73 -0.01 11.12 9.91
C PHE A 73 -0.96 10.11 9.26
N GLU A 74 -1.88 10.60 8.42
CA GLU A 74 -2.79 9.78 7.63
C GLU A 74 -2.05 8.95 6.59
N LEU A 75 -1.09 9.51 5.86
CA LEU A 75 -0.21 8.77 4.94
C LEU A 75 0.57 7.67 5.65
N THR A 76 1.09 7.96 6.85
CA THR A 76 1.78 6.96 7.69
C THR A 76 0.82 5.83 8.07
N THR A 77 -0.41 6.18 8.46
CA THR A 77 -1.45 5.20 8.80
C THR A 77 -1.82 4.33 7.59
N ILE A 78 -1.94 4.93 6.41
CA ILE A 78 -2.20 4.22 5.15
C ILE A 78 -1.05 3.26 4.85
N ALA A 79 0.20 3.71 4.92
CA ALA A 79 1.37 2.87 4.68
C ALA A 79 1.43 1.66 5.64
N LEU A 80 1.14 1.87 6.92
CA LEU A 80 1.07 0.79 7.92
C LEU A 80 -0.07 -0.20 7.62
N LYS A 81 -1.24 0.27 7.19
CA LYS A 81 -2.35 -0.59 6.79
C LYS A 81 -2.01 -1.43 5.56
N LEU A 82 -1.39 -0.83 4.55
CA LEU A 82 -0.92 -1.55 3.36
C LEU A 82 0.11 -2.62 3.72
N ALA A 83 1.07 -2.29 4.59
CA ALA A 83 2.04 -3.26 5.10
C ALA A 83 1.37 -4.41 5.86
N ALA A 84 0.39 -4.11 6.72
CA ALA A 84 -0.37 -5.12 7.47
C ALA A 84 -1.22 -6.02 6.57
N ALA A 85 -1.85 -5.46 5.52
CA ALA A 85 -2.59 -6.21 4.52
C ALA A 85 -1.66 -7.17 3.77
N ASN A 86 -0.54 -6.67 3.24
CA ASN A 86 0.46 -7.49 2.57
C ASN A 86 1.00 -8.62 3.48
N ALA A 87 1.30 -8.32 4.74
CA ALA A 87 1.73 -9.34 5.71
C ALA A 87 0.65 -10.39 6.01
N THR A 88 -0.63 -9.98 6.01
CA THR A 88 -1.75 -10.89 6.23
C THR A 88 -1.92 -11.85 5.08
N GLU A 89 -1.79 -11.39 3.84
CA GLU A 89 -1.83 -12.24 2.65
C GLU A 89 -0.70 -13.28 2.68
N ILE A 90 0.54 -12.86 2.93
CA ILE A 90 1.70 -13.77 3.06
C ILE A 90 1.45 -14.83 4.14
N LYS A 91 0.92 -14.41 5.31
CA LYS A 91 0.61 -15.34 6.41
C LYS A 91 -0.47 -16.35 6.00
N ASN A 92 -1.54 -15.90 5.37
CA ASN A 92 -2.66 -16.76 4.99
C ASN A 92 -2.23 -17.82 3.98
N MET A 93 -1.36 -17.48 3.03
CA MET A 93 -0.78 -18.42 2.08
C MET A 93 -0.07 -19.58 2.79
N PHE A 94 0.90 -19.28 3.65
CA PHE A 94 1.65 -20.33 4.35
C PHE A 94 0.76 -21.13 5.31
N ARG A 95 -0.24 -20.50 5.92
CA ARG A 95 -1.20 -21.19 6.78
C ARG A 95 -2.06 -22.17 5.98
N ASN A 96 -2.62 -21.75 4.84
CA ASN A 96 -3.44 -22.61 4.00
C ASN A 96 -2.63 -23.80 3.47
N ALA A 97 -1.43 -23.54 2.93
CA ALA A 97 -0.54 -24.60 2.47
C ALA A 97 -0.20 -25.59 3.60
N LEU A 98 0.06 -25.09 4.82
CA LEU A 98 0.29 -25.95 5.98
C LEU A 98 -0.95 -26.79 6.33
N ASP A 99 -2.13 -26.19 6.40
CA ASP A 99 -3.39 -26.91 6.66
C ASP A 99 -3.60 -28.05 5.64
N ARG A 100 -3.30 -27.81 4.36
CA ARG A 100 -3.38 -28.83 3.30
C ARG A 100 -2.37 -29.97 3.49
N ILE A 101 -1.15 -29.65 3.92
CA ILE A 101 -0.14 -30.68 4.23
C ILE A 101 -0.57 -31.51 5.45
N GLU A 102 -1.12 -30.89 6.49
CA GLU A 102 -1.66 -31.60 7.66
C GLU A 102 -2.81 -32.54 7.29
N ASP A 103 -3.73 -32.09 6.43
CA ASP A 103 -4.81 -32.92 5.90
C ASP A 103 -4.28 -34.08 5.03
N SER A 104 -3.22 -33.84 4.27
CA SER A 104 -2.51 -34.89 3.51
C SER A 104 -1.93 -35.97 4.43
N LEU A 105 -1.34 -35.57 5.57
CA LEU A 105 -0.79 -36.52 6.54
C LEU A 105 -1.89 -37.38 7.18
N LYS A 106 -3.01 -36.78 7.59
CA LYS A 106 -4.17 -37.53 8.12
C LYS A 106 -4.74 -38.50 7.09
N ALA A 107 -4.81 -38.10 5.82
CA ALA A 107 -5.24 -38.98 4.73
C ALA A 107 -4.26 -40.14 4.50
N LEU A 108 -2.96 -39.88 4.60
CA LEU A 108 -1.94 -40.91 4.43
C LEU A 108 -2.04 -42.00 5.52
N GLU A 109 -2.36 -41.63 6.76
CA GLU A 109 -2.57 -42.58 7.87
C GLU A 109 -3.70 -43.59 7.59
N SER A 110 -4.74 -43.16 6.87
CA SER A 110 -5.84 -44.02 6.43
C SER A 110 -5.63 -44.65 5.05
N LYS A 111 -4.44 -44.48 4.45
CA LYS A 111 -4.10 -44.88 3.07
C LYS A 111 -4.99 -44.25 2.00
N GLY A 112 -5.57 -43.09 2.29
CA GLY A 112 -6.38 -42.29 1.35
C GLY A 112 -5.52 -41.58 0.30
N TYR A 113 -4.84 -42.33 -0.57
CA TYR A 113 -3.87 -41.78 -1.53
C TYR A 113 -4.47 -40.77 -2.53
N ASN A 114 -5.73 -40.93 -2.90
CA ASN A 114 -6.45 -39.95 -3.73
C ASN A 114 -6.62 -38.61 -3.01
N ASP A 115 -6.88 -38.64 -1.70
CA ASP A 115 -7.01 -37.44 -0.87
C ASP A 115 -5.65 -36.79 -0.67
N VAL A 116 -4.58 -37.58 -0.48
CA VAL A 116 -3.20 -37.07 -0.45
C VAL A 116 -2.88 -36.32 -1.75
N ASN A 117 -3.17 -36.92 -2.92
CA ASN A 117 -2.96 -36.26 -4.21
C ASN A 117 -3.77 -34.95 -4.32
N THR A 118 -5.01 -34.94 -3.85
CA THR A 118 -5.88 -33.75 -3.85
C THR A 118 -5.30 -32.64 -2.98
N TRP A 119 -4.94 -32.95 -1.73
CA TRP A 119 -4.48 -31.96 -0.77
C TRP A 119 -3.09 -31.44 -1.06
N VAL A 120 -2.16 -32.28 -1.50
CA VAL A 120 -0.82 -31.84 -1.91
C VAL A 120 -0.90 -30.92 -3.13
N THR A 121 -1.76 -31.23 -4.11
CA THR A 121 -1.97 -30.35 -5.28
C THR A 121 -2.59 -29.01 -4.86
N ALA A 122 -3.56 -29.03 -3.94
CA ALA A 122 -4.13 -27.81 -3.39
C ALA A 122 -3.08 -26.98 -2.62
N ALA A 123 -2.18 -27.63 -1.87
CA ALA A 123 -1.11 -26.95 -1.16
C ALA A 123 -0.14 -26.22 -2.12
N MET A 124 0.19 -26.85 -3.25
CA MET A 124 1.01 -26.22 -4.31
C MET A 124 0.29 -25.01 -4.92
N ALA A 125 -1.01 -25.13 -5.21
CA ALA A 125 -1.81 -24.02 -5.73
C ALA A 125 -1.94 -22.85 -4.75
N ASP A 126 -2.14 -23.16 -3.46
CA ASP A 126 -2.16 -22.15 -2.38
C ASP A 126 -0.83 -21.37 -2.34
N ALA A 127 0.31 -22.05 -2.49
CA ALA A 127 1.64 -21.42 -2.54
C ALA A 127 1.89 -20.58 -3.81
N GLU A 128 1.33 -20.95 -4.95
CA GLU A 128 1.51 -20.23 -6.23
C GLU A 128 0.63 -18.97 -6.34
N SER A 129 -0.59 -19.00 -5.78
CA SER A 129 -1.55 -17.90 -5.88
C SER A 129 -1.06 -16.53 -5.36
N CYS A 130 -0.11 -16.52 -4.43
CA CYS A 130 0.47 -15.28 -3.87
C CYS A 130 1.65 -14.76 -4.70
N GLU A 131 2.39 -15.65 -5.39
CA GLU A 131 3.49 -15.25 -6.27
C GLU A 131 2.97 -14.32 -7.38
N GLU A 132 1.76 -14.60 -7.89
CA GLU A 132 1.09 -13.79 -8.91
C GLU A 132 0.80 -12.35 -8.44
N GLY A 133 0.43 -12.15 -7.17
CA GLY A 133 0.22 -10.82 -6.60
C GLY A 133 1.48 -9.95 -6.54
N PHE A 134 2.68 -10.54 -6.62
CA PHE A 134 3.93 -9.80 -6.74
C PHE A 134 4.31 -9.49 -8.21
N LEU A 135 3.70 -10.16 -9.19
CA LEU A 135 4.01 -10.03 -10.61
C LEU A 135 3.24 -8.89 -11.30
N ASP A 136 2.34 -8.22 -10.60
CA ASP A 136 1.58 -7.05 -11.11
C ASP A 136 2.47 -5.84 -11.46
N ARG A 137 3.79 -5.92 -11.24
CA ARG A 137 4.75 -4.88 -11.60
C ARG A 137 5.93 -5.43 -12.40
N PRO A 138 6.13 -4.95 -13.65
CA PRO A 138 7.25 -5.41 -14.48
C PRO A 138 8.59 -5.14 -13.77
N GLY A 139 9.44 -6.17 -13.71
CA GLY A 139 10.78 -6.09 -13.10
C GLY A 139 10.87 -6.55 -11.63
N HIS A 140 9.76 -6.84 -10.96
CA HIS A 140 9.78 -7.35 -9.58
C HIS A 140 9.56 -8.87 -9.58
N LYS A 141 10.56 -9.62 -9.11
CA LYS A 141 10.38 -11.03 -8.76
C LYS A 141 9.79 -11.09 -7.35
N SER A 142 8.86 -12.02 -7.13
CA SER A 142 8.37 -12.29 -5.79
C SER A 142 9.54 -12.59 -4.84
N PRO A 143 9.59 -11.95 -3.66
CA PRO A 143 10.57 -12.29 -2.62
C PRO A 143 10.45 -13.73 -2.11
N LEU A 144 9.34 -14.41 -2.40
CA LEU A 144 9.00 -15.74 -1.91
C LEU A 144 9.35 -16.87 -2.89
N THR A 145 9.64 -16.55 -4.16
CA THR A 145 9.82 -17.54 -5.24
C THR A 145 10.78 -18.68 -4.89
N GLY A 146 11.90 -18.36 -4.22
CA GLY A 146 12.87 -19.39 -3.82
C GLY A 146 12.30 -20.41 -2.82
N ARG A 147 11.51 -19.94 -1.85
CA ARG A 147 10.88 -20.80 -0.85
C ARG A 147 9.73 -21.60 -1.45
N SER A 148 8.89 -20.96 -2.27
CA SER A 148 7.76 -21.60 -2.96
C SER A 148 8.25 -22.69 -3.93
N THR A 149 9.39 -22.47 -4.60
CA THR A 149 10.02 -23.50 -5.47
C THR A 149 10.42 -24.75 -4.69
N ILE A 150 11.11 -24.59 -3.56
CA ILE A 150 11.52 -25.74 -2.72
C ILE A 150 10.30 -26.48 -2.19
N PHE A 151 9.28 -25.74 -1.74
CA PHE A 151 8.03 -26.33 -1.28
C PHE A 151 7.34 -27.17 -2.37
N ASN A 152 7.23 -26.66 -3.59
CA ASN A 152 6.63 -27.37 -4.72
C ASN A 152 7.43 -28.61 -5.13
N GLN A 153 8.77 -28.57 -5.07
CA GLN A 153 9.62 -29.74 -5.31
C GLN A 153 9.39 -30.86 -4.27
N LEU A 154 9.24 -30.49 -2.99
CA LEU A 154 8.92 -31.43 -1.92
C LEU A 154 7.52 -32.03 -2.11
N CYS A 155 6.53 -31.21 -2.45
CA CYS A 155 5.18 -31.67 -2.78
C CYS A 155 5.17 -32.65 -3.96
N SER A 156 5.91 -32.34 -5.03
CA SER A 156 6.07 -33.23 -6.19
C SER A 156 6.72 -34.57 -5.81
N THR A 157 7.70 -34.55 -4.91
CA THR A 157 8.29 -35.78 -4.35
C THR A 157 7.24 -36.60 -3.58
N ALA A 158 6.42 -35.96 -2.76
CA ALA A 158 5.34 -36.63 -2.02
C ALA A 158 4.27 -37.23 -2.95
N LEU A 159 3.89 -36.53 -4.02
CA LEU A 159 2.97 -37.04 -5.05
C LEU A 159 3.56 -38.27 -5.76
N THR A 160 4.84 -38.23 -6.11
CA THR A 160 5.53 -39.37 -6.73
C THR A 160 5.43 -40.61 -5.85
N ILE A 161 5.76 -40.48 -4.56
CA ILE A 161 5.68 -41.58 -3.60
C ILE A 161 4.24 -42.07 -3.43
N THR A 162 3.29 -41.15 -3.32
CA THR A 162 1.85 -41.46 -3.21
C THR A 162 1.36 -42.28 -4.39
N ASN A 163 1.78 -41.94 -5.62
CA ASN A 163 1.39 -42.67 -6.82
C ASN A 163 1.97 -44.10 -6.85
N PHE A 164 3.20 -44.31 -6.35
CA PHE A 164 3.74 -45.66 -6.14
C PHE A 164 2.90 -46.45 -5.14
N LEU A 165 2.47 -45.82 -4.04
CA LEU A 165 1.66 -46.47 -3.02
C LEU A 165 0.24 -46.82 -3.51
N SER A 166 -0.33 -46.02 -4.40
CA SER A 166 -1.65 -46.27 -4.99
C SER A 166 -1.64 -47.21 -6.20
N GLY A 167 -0.46 -47.58 -6.70
CA GLY A 167 -0.32 -48.37 -7.93
C GLY A 167 -0.70 -47.60 -9.20
N SER A 168 -0.57 -46.27 -9.17
CA SER A 168 -0.93 -45.36 -10.27
C SER A 168 0.23 -45.03 -11.22
N VAL A 169 1.33 -45.78 -11.15
CA VAL A 169 2.56 -45.64 -11.96
C VAL A 169 2.94 -46.94 -12.64
#